data_AF-A0A969HMA7-F1
#
_entry.id   AF-A0A969HMA7-F1
#
_cell.length_a   1.000
_cell.length_b   1.000
_cell.length_c   1.000
_cell.angle_alpha   90.00
_cell.angle_beta   90.00
_cell.angle_gamma   90.00
#
_symmetry.space_group_name_H-M   'P 1'
#
loop_
_entity.id
_entity.type
_entity.pdbx_description
1 polymer ?
#
loop_
_entity_poly.entity_id
_entity_poly.type
_entity_poly.pdbx_seq_one_letter_code
_entity_poly.pdbx_strand_id
1 'polypeptide(L)'
;LREMVVIIDPCVNPDGYARYVNWYHQTVGNPPNALRDTWEHREPWPSGRFNHYLFDLNRDWAWQTQIENQQRLALYRQWMPHVHADFHEMSYLDSYFFAPAARPYHEALSEWQRKFQQLAGENHSRYFNENNWLYFTREVYDLFYPSYGDTWPSFNGAMGFTYEQGGSGTAGLAIKRADQDTLTLSNRYLHHYFVGLSTVEVAYQNREELIREF
;
A
#
# COMPACT_ATOMS: atom_id res chain seq x y z
N LEU A 1 5.83 19.78 -7.17
CA LEU A 1 4.95 19.22 -8.21
C LEU A 1 5.11 19.84 -9.61
N ARG A 2 5.86 20.95 -9.83
CA ARG A 2 6.04 21.48 -11.19
C ARG A 2 6.98 20.65 -12.08
N GLU A 3 7.77 19.77 -11.47
CA GLU A 3 8.82 18.96 -12.13
C GLU A 3 8.54 17.45 -12.07
N MET A 4 7.34 17.05 -11.63
CA MET A 4 6.96 15.65 -11.49
C MET A 4 5.54 15.43 -12.00
N VAL A 5 5.34 14.33 -12.70
CA VAL A 5 4.01 13.81 -13.04
C VAL A 5 3.64 12.77 -11.99
N VAL A 6 2.48 12.94 -11.36
CA VAL A 6 1.94 11.98 -10.38
C VAL A 6 0.66 11.40 -10.97
N ILE A 7 0.62 10.08 -11.11
CA ILE A 7 -0.55 9.32 -11.57
C ILE A 7 -1.14 8.62 -10.36
N ILE A 8 -2.45 8.80 -10.14
CA ILE A 8 -3.17 8.21 -9.01
C ILE A 8 -4.24 7.28 -9.60
N ASP A 9 -4.17 6.00 -9.24
CA ASP A 9 -5.25 5.03 -9.43
C ASP A 9 -6.07 4.99 -8.12
N PRO A 10 -7.25 5.64 -8.07
CA PRO A 10 -8.00 5.77 -6.83
C PRO A 10 -8.71 4.47 -6.42
N CYS A 11 -8.83 3.48 -7.32
CA CYS A 11 -9.58 2.26 -7.03
C CYS A 11 -9.10 1.09 -7.90
N VAL A 12 -8.17 0.31 -7.35
CA VAL A 12 -7.59 -0.87 -8.01
C VAL A 12 -8.55 -2.06 -8.13
N ASN A 13 -9.59 -2.12 -7.28
CA ASN A 13 -10.60 -3.18 -7.21
C ASN A 13 -12.00 -2.58 -7.00
N PRO A 14 -12.68 -2.11 -8.06
CA PRO A 14 -13.99 -1.47 -7.93
C PRO A 14 -15.08 -2.41 -7.41
N ASP A 15 -15.05 -3.70 -7.76
CA ASP A 15 -16.02 -4.68 -7.29
C ASP A 15 -15.90 -4.94 -5.78
N GLY A 16 -14.66 -5.16 -5.31
CA GLY A 16 -14.36 -5.35 -3.90
C GLY A 16 -14.68 -4.10 -3.07
N TYR A 17 -14.35 -2.92 -3.59
CA TYR A 17 -14.71 -1.64 -2.97
C TYR A 17 -16.23 -1.50 -2.81
N ALA A 18 -17.00 -1.70 -3.88
CA ALA A 18 -18.46 -1.57 -3.84
C ALA A 18 -19.10 -2.57 -2.87
N ARG A 19 -18.59 -3.81 -2.85
CA ARG A 19 -19.05 -4.86 -1.94
C ARG A 19 -18.85 -4.48 -0.47
N TYR A 20 -17.64 -4.07 -0.11
CA TYR A 20 -17.31 -3.65 1.25
C TYR A 20 -18.15 -2.44 1.67
N VAL A 21 -18.21 -1.40 0.85
CA VAL A 21 -18.94 -0.15 1.18
C VAL A 21 -20.43 -0.41 1.35
N ASN A 22 -21.04 -1.21 0.47
CA ASN A 22 -22.46 -1.56 0.59
C ASN A 22 -22.76 -2.31 1.89
N TRP A 23 -21.91 -3.26 2.28
CA TRP A 23 -22.06 -3.93 3.57
C TRP A 23 -21.83 -2.97 4.75
N TYR A 24 -20.77 -2.16 4.70
CA TYR A 24 -20.42 -1.27 5.81
C TYR A 24 -21.54 -0.25 6.07
N HIS A 25 -22.15 0.33 5.02
CA HIS A 25 -23.29 1.24 5.16
C HIS A 25 -24.54 0.60 5.79
N GLN A 26 -24.72 -0.71 5.68
CA GLN A 26 -25.84 -1.41 6.30
C GLN A 26 -25.60 -1.72 7.78
N THR A 27 -24.36 -1.63 8.24
CA THR A 27 -23.94 -2.15 9.55
C THR A 27 -23.38 -1.08 10.46
N VAL A 28 -22.85 0.01 9.89
CA VAL A 28 -22.34 1.19 10.62
C VAL A 28 -23.42 1.83 11.50
N GLY A 29 -23.09 2.01 12.77
CA GLY A 29 -23.87 2.77 13.73
C GLY A 29 -23.63 4.28 13.59
N ASN A 30 -24.51 5.06 14.20
CA ASN A 30 -24.34 6.50 14.34
C ASN A 30 -24.46 6.88 15.83
N PRO A 31 -23.34 7.12 16.55
CA PRO A 31 -21.96 7.16 16.06
C PRO A 31 -21.37 5.77 15.76
N PRO A 32 -20.27 5.68 14.97
CA PRO A 32 -19.55 4.43 14.73
C PRO A 32 -19.06 3.81 16.04
N ASN A 33 -19.13 2.48 16.17
CA ASN A 33 -18.76 1.79 17.40
C ASN A 33 -17.43 1.05 17.28
N ALA A 34 -16.38 1.60 17.92
CA ALA A 34 -15.01 1.07 17.85
C ALA A 34 -14.78 -0.29 18.57
N LEU A 35 -15.78 -0.85 19.24
CA LEU A 35 -15.64 -2.16 19.88
C LEU A 35 -15.64 -3.25 18.81
N ARG A 36 -14.51 -3.95 18.64
CA ARG A 36 -14.29 -5.03 17.67
C ARG A 36 -15.43 -6.05 17.54
N ASP A 37 -16.18 -6.31 18.61
CA ASP A 37 -17.26 -7.31 18.58
C ASP A 37 -18.58 -6.83 17.97
N THR A 38 -18.66 -5.57 17.55
CA THR A 38 -19.83 -5.02 16.85
C THR A 38 -19.91 -5.53 15.41
N TRP A 39 -21.08 -5.35 14.80
CA TRP A 39 -21.31 -5.80 13.43
C TRP A 39 -20.40 -5.08 12.43
N GLU A 40 -20.09 -3.80 12.67
CA GLU A 40 -19.25 -2.94 11.81
C GLU A 40 -17.84 -3.49 11.51
N HIS A 41 -17.39 -4.46 12.29
CA HIS A 41 -16.05 -5.06 12.17
C HIS A 41 -16.08 -6.52 11.69
N ARG A 42 -17.25 -7.02 11.29
CA ARG A 42 -17.49 -8.42 10.93
C ARG A 42 -17.97 -8.53 9.49
N GLU A 43 -17.08 -8.20 8.56
CA GLU A 43 -17.35 -8.32 7.14
C GLU A 43 -17.72 -9.77 6.77
N PRO A 44 -18.86 -10.00 6.09
CA PRO A 44 -19.26 -11.33 5.66
C PRO A 44 -18.39 -11.81 4.50
N TRP A 45 -18.41 -13.11 4.26
CA TRP A 45 -17.85 -13.68 3.04
C TRP A 45 -18.87 -13.54 1.88
N PRO A 46 -18.43 -13.19 0.66
CA PRO A 46 -17.07 -12.78 0.30
C PRO A 46 -16.73 -11.35 0.74
N SER A 47 -15.48 -11.13 1.17
CA SER A 47 -14.99 -9.80 1.56
C SER A 47 -14.67 -8.92 0.34
N GLY A 48 -14.42 -7.63 0.57
CA GLY A 48 -13.98 -6.65 -0.42
C GLY A 48 -12.54 -6.82 -0.90
N ARG A 49 -11.77 -7.77 -0.33
CA ARG A 49 -10.39 -8.05 -0.75
C ARG A 49 -10.31 -8.47 -2.21
N PHE A 50 -11.22 -9.32 -2.66
CA PHE A 50 -11.15 -9.97 -3.97
C PHE A 50 -12.04 -9.29 -5.01
N ASN A 51 -11.73 -9.48 -6.29
CA ASN A 51 -12.57 -8.98 -7.39
C ASN A 51 -13.86 -9.80 -7.57
N HIS A 52 -14.61 -9.57 -8.66
CA HIS A 52 -15.81 -10.34 -8.99
C HIS A 52 -15.60 -11.86 -8.98
N TYR A 53 -14.46 -12.33 -9.47
CA TYR A 53 -14.13 -13.76 -9.58
C TYR A 53 -13.50 -14.33 -8.31
N LEU A 54 -13.53 -13.59 -7.21
CA LEU A 54 -12.83 -13.93 -5.96
C LEU A 54 -11.31 -14.11 -6.15
N PHE A 55 -10.74 -13.39 -7.12
CA PHE A 55 -9.31 -13.38 -7.39
C PHE A 55 -8.59 -12.27 -6.61
N ASP A 56 -7.38 -12.56 -6.12
CA ASP A 56 -6.52 -11.56 -5.48
C ASP A 56 -5.73 -10.79 -6.55
N LEU A 57 -6.13 -9.56 -6.84
CA LEU A 57 -5.52 -8.76 -7.91
C LEU A 57 -4.03 -8.49 -7.67
N ASN A 58 -3.57 -8.51 -6.40
CA ASN A 58 -2.16 -8.40 -6.06
C ASN A 58 -1.42 -9.76 -6.19
N ARG A 59 -1.95 -10.72 -6.95
CA ARG A 59 -1.25 -11.94 -7.39
C ARG A 59 -1.17 -12.07 -8.92
N ASP A 60 -1.74 -11.10 -9.64
CA ASP A 60 -1.98 -11.21 -11.09
C ASP A 60 -1.19 -10.23 -11.94
N TRP A 61 -0.32 -9.40 -11.34
CA TRP A 61 0.50 -8.44 -12.07
C TRP A 61 1.33 -9.05 -13.21
N ALA A 62 1.96 -10.21 -12.99
CA ALA A 62 2.73 -10.90 -14.02
C ALA A 62 1.83 -11.59 -15.06
N TRP A 63 0.75 -12.24 -14.59
CA TRP A 63 -0.07 -13.14 -15.39
C TRP A 63 -1.16 -12.45 -16.19
N GLN A 64 -1.66 -11.32 -15.70
CA GLN A 64 -2.66 -10.47 -16.37
C GLN A 64 -3.90 -11.25 -16.81
N THR A 65 -4.37 -12.14 -15.96
CA THR A 65 -5.59 -12.93 -16.19
C THR A 65 -6.84 -12.12 -15.89
N GLN A 66 -6.76 -11.11 -15.02
CA GLN A 66 -7.88 -10.29 -14.60
C GLN A 66 -7.96 -8.99 -15.42
N ILE A 67 -9.18 -8.56 -15.76
CA ILE A 67 -9.42 -7.40 -16.64
C ILE A 67 -8.90 -6.10 -16.03
N GLU A 68 -8.97 -5.97 -14.71
CA GLU A 68 -8.49 -4.81 -13.95
C GLU A 68 -6.98 -4.62 -14.15
N ASN A 69 -6.20 -5.70 -14.05
CA ASN A 69 -4.76 -5.66 -14.28
C ASN A 69 -4.41 -5.49 -15.77
N GLN A 70 -5.16 -6.12 -16.68
CA GLN A 70 -4.97 -5.92 -18.13
C GLN A 70 -5.11 -4.44 -18.51
N GLN A 71 -6.15 -3.77 -17.99
CA GLN A 71 -6.40 -2.34 -18.24
C GLN A 71 -5.36 -1.47 -17.52
N ARG A 72 -5.05 -1.74 -16.25
CA ARG A 72 -4.03 -0.99 -15.48
C ARG A 72 -2.69 -1.05 -16.19
N LEU A 73 -2.26 -2.22 -16.64
CA LEU A 73 -0.94 -2.39 -17.27
C LEU A 73 -0.87 -1.82 -18.68
N ALA A 74 -1.99 -1.74 -19.40
CA ALA A 74 -2.05 -0.99 -20.66
C ALA A 74 -1.72 0.49 -20.44
N LEU A 75 -2.19 1.11 -19.35
CA LEU A 75 -1.82 2.47 -18.98
C LEU A 75 -0.40 2.56 -18.40
N TYR A 76 -0.03 1.63 -17.51
CA TYR A 76 1.30 1.59 -16.89
C TYR A 76 2.40 1.60 -17.95
N ARG A 77 2.28 0.79 -19.00
CA ARG A 77 3.27 0.69 -20.09
C ARG A 77 3.39 1.95 -20.94
N GLN A 78 2.41 2.85 -20.92
CA GLN A 78 2.51 4.14 -21.62
C GLN A 78 3.40 5.13 -20.87
N TRP A 79 3.49 4.99 -19.54
CA TRP A 79 4.17 5.94 -18.68
C TRP A 79 5.48 5.40 -18.10
N MET A 80 5.55 4.09 -17.83
CA MET A 80 6.72 3.42 -17.25
C MET A 80 7.32 4.23 -16.09
N PRO A 81 6.59 4.38 -14.97
CA PRO A 81 6.96 5.31 -13.91
C PRO A 81 8.26 4.89 -13.20
N HIS A 82 9.13 5.86 -12.93
CA HIS A 82 10.38 5.64 -12.17
C HIS A 82 10.15 5.17 -10.72
N VAL A 83 8.99 5.49 -10.14
CA VAL A 83 8.60 5.09 -8.77
C VAL A 83 7.16 4.59 -8.81
N HIS A 84 6.90 3.45 -8.16
CA HIS A 84 5.56 2.89 -8.00
C HIS A 84 5.28 2.62 -6.52
N ALA A 85 4.23 3.26 -5.99
CA ALA A 85 3.79 3.10 -4.61
C ALA A 85 2.46 2.33 -4.57
N ASP A 86 2.49 1.15 -3.98
CA ASP A 86 1.36 0.24 -3.82
C ASP A 86 0.87 0.31 -2.36
N PHE A 87 -0.30 0.91 -2.15
CA PHE A 87 -0.86 1.20 -0.83
C PHE A 87 -1.86 0.13 -0.40
N HIS A 88 -1.59 -0.48 0.75
CA HIS A 88 -2.36 -1.56 1.33
C HIS A 88 -2.68 -1.29 2.80
N GLU A 89 -3.61 -2.07 3.31
CA GLU A 89 -3.84 -2.18 4.75
C GLU A 89 -3.78 -3.65 5.20
N MET A 90 -3.22 -3.84 6.40
CA MET A 90 -3.05 -5.14 7.06
C MET A 90 -3.88 -5.20 8.36
N SER A 91 -3.56 -6.12 9.29
CA SER A 91 -4.33 -6.23 10.53
C SER A 91 -4.31 -4.92 11.31
N TYR A 92 -5.45 -4.55 11.90
CA TYR A 92 -5.55 -3.37 12.76
C TYR A 92 -4.65 -3.43 14.00
N LEU A 93 -4.12 -4.61 14.32
CA LEU A 93 -3.16 -4.84 15.41
C LEU A 93 -1.73 -4.47 15.02
N ASP A 94 -1.43 -4.35 13.74
CA ASP A 94 -0.10 -3.98 13.26
C ASP A 94 0.07 -2.46 13.24
N SER A 95 1.33 -2.01 13.24
CA SER A 95 1.69 -0.60 13.04
C SER A 95 1.75 -0.26 11.55
N TYR A 96 2.64 0.61 11.08
CA TYR A 96 2.83 0.87 9.65
C TYR A 96 4.07 0.14 9.13
N PHE A 97 4.00 -0.44 7.94
CA PHE A 97 5.18 -0.93 7.24
C PHE A 97 5.50 -0.10 5.99
N PHE A 98 6.77 0.22 5.86
CA PHE A 98 7.38 0.76 4.65
C PHE A 98 8.78 0.18 4.47
N ALA A 99 9.40 0.49 3.34
CA ALA A 99 10.75 0.07 3.01
C ALA A 99 11.77 0.32 4.16
N PRO A 100 12.84 -0.48 4.27
CA PRO A 100 13.20 -1.56 3.36
C PRO A 100 12.50 -2.89 3.68
N ALA A 101 12.31 -3.67 2.63
CA ALA A 101 11.79 -5.03 2.68
C ALA A 101 12.71 -6.01 3.43
N ALA A 102 12.15 -7.15 3.84
CA ALA A 102 12.87 -8.29 4.40
C ALA A 102 13.74 -8.97 3.34
N ARG A 103 14.87 -9.55 3.77
CA ARG A 103 15.71 -10.39 2.90
C ARG A 103 15.20 -11.84 2.90
N PRO A 104 15.40 -12.62 1.83
CA PRO A 104 16.16 -12.28 0.62
C PRO A 104 15.37 -11.43 -0.38
N TYR A 105 16.09 -10.68 -1.20
CA TYR A 105 15.52 -10.02 -2.38
C TYR A 105 15.80 -10.87 -3.61
N HIS A 106 14.96 -10.76 -4.64
CA HIS A 106 15.25 -11.39 -5.92
C HIS A 106 16.56 -10.87 -6.53
N GLU A 107 17.32 -11.74 -7.20
CA GLU A 107 18.65 -11.41 -7.75
C GLU A 107 18.61 -10.34 -8.84
N ALA A 108 17.51 -10.28 -9.59
CA ALA A 108 17.30 -9.31 -10.67
C ALA A 108 17.21 -7.85 -10.20
N LEU A 109 16.98 -7.60 -8.90
CA LEU A 109 16.94 -6.22 -8.40
C LEU A 109 18.33 -5.61 -8.36
N SER A 110 18.48 -4.44 -9.01
CA SER A 110 19.74 -3.73 -9.13
C SER A 110 20.24 -3.23 -7.77
N GLU A 111 21.54 -2.94 -7.67
CA GLU A 111 22.10 -2.32 -6.47
C GLU A 111 21.44 -0.97 -6.17
N TRP A 112 21.09 -0.21 -7.21
CA TRP A 112 20.37 1.05 -7.07
C TRP A 112 18.98 0.86 -6.45
N GLN A 113 18.18 -0.10 -6.93
CA GLN A 113 16.85 -0.39 -6.35
C GLN A 113 16.95 -0.75 -4.86
N ARG A 114 17.99 -1.52 -4.49
CA ARG A 114 18.25 -1.91 -3.10
C ARG A 114 18.68 -0.72 -2.24
N LYS A 115 19.48 0.21 -2.79
CA LYS A 115 19.90 1.45 -2.14
C LYS A 115 18.70 2.40 -1.98
N PHE A 116 17.87 2.53 -3.01
CA PHE A 116 16.71 3.42 -3.00
C PHE A 116 15.65 2.97 -1.98
N GLN A 117 15.47 1.66 -1.76
CA GLN A 117 14.69 1.12 -0.65
C GLN A 117 15.16 1.66 0.73
N GLN A 118 16.48 1.81 0.92
CA GLN A 118 17.01 2.37 2.17
C GLN A 118 16.77 3.88 2.27
N LEU A 119 17.04 4.62 1.19
CA LEU A 119 16.80 6.07 1.14
C LEU A 119 15.33 6.42 1.43
N ALA A 120 14.41 5.68 0.81
CA ALA A 120 12.98 5.86 1.04
C ALA A 120 12.60 5.54 2.50
N GLY A 121 13.07 4.41 3.03
CA GLY A 121 12.83 4.02 4.41
C GLY A 121 13.36 5.02 5.44
N GLU A 122 14.56 5.55 5.22
CA GLU A 122 15.14 6.61 6.06
C GLU A 122 14.28 7.88 6.02
N ASN A 123 13.84 8.32 4.83
CA ASN A 123 12.99 9.50 4.71
C ASN A 123 11.62 9.29 5.40
N HIS A 124 10.96 8.15 5.15
CA HIS A 124 9.69 7.80 5.81
C HIS A 124 9.83 7.77 7.33
N SER A 125 10.92 7.18 7.85
CA SER A 125 11.14 7.06 9.29
C SER A 125 11.23 8.41 9.99
N ARG A 126 11.74 9.45 9.33
CA ARG A 126 11.81 10.80 9.90
C ARG A 126 10.43 11.35 10.22
N TYR A 127 9.48 11.26 9.29
CA TYR A 127 8.10 11.69 9.52
C TYR A 127 7.44 10.91 10.66
N PHE A 128 7.66 9.59 10.72
CA PHE A 128 7.07 8.76 11.78
C PHE A 128 7.68 9.08 13.15
N ASN A 129 9.00 9.24 13.22
CA ASN A 129 9.71 9.60 14.45
C ASN A 129 9.30 10.99 14.95
N GLU A 130 9.19 11.99 14.08
CA GLU A 130 8.76 13.34 14.43
C GLU A 130 7.33 13.38 14.99
N ASN A 131 6.47 12.45 14.55
CA ASN A 131 5.07 12.36 14.98
C ASN A 131 4.82 11.29 16.07
N ASN A 132 5.85 10.57 16.52
CA ASN A 132 5.76 9.45 17.46
C ASN A 132 4.83 8.32 16.99
N TRP A 133 4.83 8.02 15.69
CA TRP A 133 4.08 6.91 15.11
C TRP A 133 4.92 5.64 15.05
N LEU A 134 4.31 4.52 15.43
CA LEU A 134 4.94 3.21 15.34
C LEU A 134 5.00 2.73 13.89
N TYR A 135 6.12 2.10 13.54
CA TYR A 135 6.32 1.44 12.26
C TYR A 135 7.28 0.26 12.40
N PHE A 136 7.35 -0.59 11.38
CA PHE A 136 8.32 -1.67 11.27
C PHE A 136 8.88 -1.77 9.84
N THR A 137 10.05 -2.40 9.71
CA THR A 137 10.74 -2.62 8.42
C THR A 137 11.51 -3.95 8.50
N ARG A 138 11.85 -4.56 7.36
CA ARG A 138 12.72 -5.76 7.28
C ARG A 138 12.20 -7.06 7.91
N GLU A 139 10.92 -7.14 8.27
CA GLU A 139 10.37 -8.30 8.98
C GLU A 139 9.58 -9.26 8.08
N VAL A 140 8.51 -8.78 7.44
CA VAL A 140 7.48 -9.64 6.83
C VAL A 140 7.48 -9.59 5.31
N TYR A 141 7.49 -8.38 4.73
CA TYR A 141 7.34 -8.19 3.28
C TYR A 141 8.70 -8.23 2.59
N ASP A 142 8.88 -9.16 1.65
CA ASP A 142 10.09 -9.31 0.84
C ASP A 142 9.90 -8.78 -0.60
N LEU A 143 10.99 -8.80 -1.37
CA LEU A 143 10.97 -8.47 -2.79
C LEU A 143 11.42 -9.66 -3.65
N PHE A 144 10.96 -10.87 -3.29
CA PHE A 144 11.37 -12.11 -3.94
C PHE A 144 10.42 -12.54 -5.06
N TYR A 145 9.11 -12.55 -4.81
CA TYR A 145 8.12 -13.05 -5.78
C TYR A 145 7.76 -12.01 -6.87
N PRO A 146 7.76 -12.34 -8.18
CA PRO A 146 7.65 -11.37 -9.29
C PRO A 146 6.28 -10.77 -9.61
N SER A 147 5.23 -11.05 -8.84
CA SER A 147 3.86 -10.71 -9.26
C SER A 147 3.09 -9.88 -8.22
N TYR A 148 3.79 -9.11 -7.39
CA TYR A 148 3.21 -8.11 -6.50
C TYR A 148 3.30 -6.71 -7.11
N GLY A 149 2.49 -5.79 -6.60
CA GLY A 149 2.46 -4.40 -7.05
C GLY A 149 3.73 -3.60 -6.74
N ASP A 150 4.62 -4.10 -5.90
CA ASP A 150 5.96 -3.55 -5.73
C ASP A 150 7.02 -4.27 -6.58
N THR A 151 6.97 -5.59 -6.67
CA THR A 151 8.00 -6.38 -7.36
C THR A 151 7.85 -6.37 -8.87
N TRP A 152 6.63 -6.45 -9.41
CA TRP A 152 6.42 -6.43 -10.86
C TRP A 152 6.87 -5.08 -11.46
N PRO A 153 6.48 -3.91 -10.91
CA PRO A 153 7.07 -2.63 -11.30
C PRO A 153 8.59 -2.59 -11.16
N SER A 154 9.14 -3.16 -10.07
CA SER A 154 10.59 -3.20 -9.87
C SER A 154 11.31 -3.98 -10.97
N PHE A 155 10.75 -5.09 -11.45
CA PHE A 155 11.31 -5.82 -12.58
C PHE A 155 11.16 -5.12 -13.93
N ASN A 156 10.37 -4.04 -13.99
CA ASN A 156 10.26 -3.16 -15.14
C ASN A 156 11.07 -1.85 -14.97
N GLY A 157 12.01 -1.81 -14.02
CA GLY A 157 12.94 -0.68 -13.79
C GLY A 157 12.48 0.32 -12.73
N ALA A 158 11.22 0.28 -12.31
CA ALA A 158 10.71 1.21 -11.30
C ALA A 158 11.34 0.96 -9.92
N MET A 159 11.30 1.97 -9.06
CA MET A 159 11.44 1.77 -7.62
C MET A 159 10.06 1.43 -7.05
N GLY A 160 9.76 0.13 -6.93
CA GLY A 160 8.49 -0.35 -6.40
C GLY A 160 8.47 -0.44 -4.88
N PHE A 161 7.33 -0.09 -4.28
CA PHE A 161 7.12 -0.06 -2.85
C PHE A 161 5.75 -0.62 -2.47
N THR A 162 5.72 -1.51 -1.49
CA THR A 162 4.51 -1.84 -0.74
C THR A 162 4.50 -1.00 0.53
N TYR A 163 3.37 -0.35 0.79
CA TYR A 163 3.10 0.37 2.03
C TYR A 163 1.89 -0.23 2.71
N GLU A 164 2.02 -0.60 3.98
CA GLU A 164 1.00 -1.37 4.68
C GLU A 164 0.63 -0.62 5.96
N GLN A 165 -0.62 -0.17 6.06
CA GLN A 165 -1.14 0.47 7.25
C GLN A 165 -1.95 -0.56 8.05
N GLY A 166 -1.71 -0.67 9.36
CA GLY A 166 -2.60 -1.45 10.21
C GLY A 166 -4.05 -0.97 10.09
N GLY A 167 -4.98 -1.86 9.79
CA GLY A 167 -6.39 -1.52 9.62
C GLY A 167 -7.17 -2.63 8.92
N SER A 168 -7.36 -2.44 7.62
CA SER A 168 -8.23 -3.19 6.72
C SER A 168 -9.72 -2.88 6.90
N GLY A 169 -10.56 -3.61 6.16
CA GLY A 169 -12.02 -3.50 6.25
C GLY A 169 -12.54 -3.76 7.67
N THR A 170 -11.87 -4.63 8.42
CA THR A 170 -12.18 -4.89 9.83
C THR A 170 -12.18 -3.62 10.68
N ALA A 171 -11.31 -2.65 10.40
CA ALA A 171 -11.18 -1.46 11.25
C ALA A 171 -12.28 -0.42 11.05
N GLY A 172 -13.09 -0.50 9.98
CA GLY A 172 -14.20 0.44 9.76
C GLY A 172 -13.76 1.91 9.81
N LEU A 173 -14.54 2.79 10.45
CA LEU A 173 -14.15 4.18 10.71
C LEU A 173 -13.26 4.34 11.96
N ALA A 174 -13.37 3.43 12.92
CA ALA A 174 -12.56 3.39 14.12
C ALA A 174 -12.59 1.99 14.74
N ILE A 175 -11.48 1.51 15.28
CA ILE A 175 -11.41 0.24 16.01
C ILE A 175 -10.49 0.35 17.22
N LYS A 176 -10.91 -0.25 18.34
CA LYS A 176 -10.10 -0.33 19.54
C LYS A 176 -9.05 -1.42 19.43
N ARG A 177 -7.79 -1.06 19.69
CA ARG A 177 -6.64 -1.96 19.74
C ARG A 177 -6.49 -2.59 21.13
N ALA A 178 -5.66 -3.62 21.22
CA ALA A 178 -5.41 -4.35 22.46
C ALA A 178 -4.78 -3.47 23.56
N ASP A 179 -3.98 -2.48 23.16
CA ASP A 179 -3.36 -1.45 24.00
C ASP A 179 -4.34 -0.37 24.51
N GLN A 180 -5.63 -0.54 24.24
CA GLN A 180 -6.74 0.37 24.55
C GLN A 180 -6.75 1.68 23.74
N ASP A 181 -5.82 1.87 22.81
CA ASP A 181 -5.87 2.98 21.87
C ASP A 181 -6.93 2.72 20.78
N THR A 182 -7.36 3.78 20.11
CA THR A 182 -8.35 3.69 19.01
C THR A 182 -7.69 4.08 17.71
N LEU A 183 -7.59 3.12 16.79
CA LEU A 183 -7.15 3.35 15.43
C LEU A 183 -8.32 3.90 14.62
N THR A 184 -8.23 5.16 14.19
CA THR A 184 -9.27 5.81 13.37
C THR A 184 -8.90 5.82 11.89
N LEU A 185 -9.91 5.97 11.01
CA LEU A 185 -9.68 6.23 9.59
C LEU A 185 -8.79 7.47 9.38
N SER A 186 -8.94 8.51 10.20
CA SER A 186 -8.11 9.71 10.14
C SER A 186 -6.63 9.40 10.42
N ASN A 187 -6.32 8.53 11.39
CA ASN A 187 -4.94 8.10 11.65
C ASN A 187 -4.35 7.39 10.42
N ARG A 188 -5.10 6.41 9.88
CA ARG A 188 -4.67 5.61 8.72
C ARG A 188 -4.44 6.48 7.48
N TYR A 189 -5.39 7.36 7.20
CA TYR A 189 -5.28 8.35 6.12
C TYR A 189 -4.04 9.24 6.29
N LEU A 190 -3.81 9.77 7.49
CA LEU A 190 -2.66 10.66 7.75
C LEU A 190 -1.33 9.93 7.51
N HIS A 191 -1.20 8.68 7.97
CA HIS A 191 0.03 7.93 7.76
C HIS A 191 0.30 7.68 6.26
N HIS A 192 -0.71 7.22 5.51
CA HIS A 192 -0.58 7.07 4.05
C HIS A 192 -0.28 8.39 3.34
N TYR A 193 -0.90 9.49 3.78
CA TYR A 193 -0.63 10.83 3.25
C TYR A 193 0.84 11.24 3.44
N PHE A 194 1.38 11.09 4.64
CA PHE A 194 2.79 11.44 4.91
C PHE A 194 3.77 10.50 4.21
N VAL A 195 3.48 9.20 4.13
CA VAL A 195 4.30 8.28 3.34
C VAL A 195 4.28 8.67 1.87
N GLY A 196 3.11 8.93 1.28
CA GLY A 196 3.00 9.36 -0.11
C GLY A 196 3.74 10.67 -0.40
N LEU A 197 3.64 11.66 0.50
CA LEU A 197 4.45 12.90 0.40
C LEU A 197 5.94 12.61 0.48
N SER A 198 6.36 11.78 1.44
CA SER A 198 7.75 11.38 1.61
C SER A 198 8.28 10.60 0.39
N THR A 199 7.45 9.80 -0.28
CA THR A 199 7.82 9.11 -1.53
C THR A 199 8.08 10.10 -2.65
N VAL A 200 7.22 11.11 -2.80
CA VAL A 200 7.43 12.19 -3.77
C VAL A 200 8.68 13.00 -3.44
N GLU A 201 8.91 13.29 -2.16
CA GLU A 201 10.09 14.01 -1.69
C GLU A 201 11.39 13.27 -2.00
N VAL A 202 11.51 12.00 -1.59
CA VAL A 202 12.74 11.22 -1.81
C VAL A 202 12.99 10.98 -3.30
N ALA A 203 11.92 10.82 -4.09
CA ALA A 203 12.03 10.71 -5.54
C ALA A 203 12.56 12.02 -6.16
N TYR A 204 12.03 13.17 -5.73
CA TYR A 204 12.50 14.47 -6.23
C TYR A 204 13.95 14.76 -5.86
N GLN A 205 14.34 14.47 -4.62
CA GLN A 205 15.71 14.67 -4.11
C GLN A 205 16.74 13.82 -4.88
N ASN A 206 16.34 12.63 -5.35
CA ASN A 206 17.21 11.69 -6.07
C ASN A 206 16.88 11.58 -7.57
N ARG A 207 16.16 12.55 -8.14
CA ARG A 207 15.59 12.47 -9.51
C ARG A 207 16.63 12.22 -10.60
N GLU A 208 17.83 12.79 -10.46
CA GLU A 208 18.90 12.61 -11.46
C GLU A 208 19.39 11.16 -11.51
N GLU A 209 19.59 10.54 -10.33
CA GLU A 209 19.99 9.13 -10.25
C GLU A 209 18.82 8.21 -10.62
N LEU A 210 17.58 8.54 -10.23
CA LEU A 210 16.40 7.79 -10.67
C LEU A 210 16.26 7.73 -12.20
N ILE A 211 16.48 8.85 -12.90
CA ILE A 211 16.39 8.88 -14.37
C ILE A 211 17.56 8.13 -15.02
N ARG A 212 18.76 8.18 -14.42
CA ARG A 212 19.94 7.52 -14.96
C ARG A 212 19.88 5.99 -14.82
N GLU A 213 19.33 5.51 -13.72
CA GLU A 213 19.33 4.09 -13.34
C GLU A 213 18.05 3.34 -13.78
N PHE A 214 17.08 4.05 -14.36
CA PHE A 214 15.87 3.48 -14.95
C PHE A 214 16.11 2.96 -16.37
#